data_AF-A0A0K6H6X3-F1
#
_entry.id   AF-A0A0K6H6X3-F1
#
_cell.length_a   1.000
_cell.length_b   1.000
_cell.length_c   1.000
_cell.angle_alpha   90.00
_cell.angle_beta   90.00
_cell.angle_gamma   90.00
#
_symmetry.space_group_name_H-M   'P 1'
#
loop_
_entity.id
_entity.type
_entity.pdbx_description
1 polymer ?
#
loop_
_entity_poly.entity_id
_entity_poly.type
_entity_poly.pdbx_seq_one_letter_code
_entity_poly.pdbx_strand_id
1 'polypeptide(L)'
;MHPRTTVARRSTPGRAQRGYRPSAQRGYRPSAQRGKSRAFTLVEVLVTVVIMAVIGLASAAVINAIMRTSEQSEEAIAQLQKLQYAMLVMEQDIRQIVPRENVTGRFVFYDNERLGFVRGGWFNPQGLFPRSELQPVAYLLRDGNLVREHFYFVDVTSASEPQTRVLLEGVEGFSVRFLARERGADPGAERGADPGPDQGPPPTVIPDALELRLQTKRWGEITRVFLLNGGDYAEAPAEAPAESSTDAPSDGGSNGQP
;
A
#
# COMPACT_ATOMS: atom_id res chain seq x y z
N MET A 1 1.19 28.96 -47.48
CA MET A 1 0.96 29.71 -48.73
C MET A 1 1.83 30.95 -48.67
N HIS A 2 3.05 30.91 -49.20
CA HIS A 2 3.96 32.06 -49.32
C HIS A 2 4.73 31.97 -50.65
N PRO A 3 5.10 33.12 -51.25
CA PRO A 3 5.06 33.29 -52.70
C PRO A 3 6.37 33.00 -53.44
N ARG A 4 6.18 32.83 -54.75
CA ARG A 4 7.15 32.67 -55.83
C ARG A 4 8.14 33.83 -55.91
N THR A 5 9.37 33.53 -56.33
CA THR A 5 10.22 34.49 -57.03
C THR A 5 10.70 33.85 -58.33
N THR A 6 10.33 34.49 -59.43
CA THR A 6 10.67 34.19 -60.82
C THR A 6 11.73 35.20 -61.28
N VAL A 7 12.28 34.99 -62.49
CA VAL A 7 12.93 35.96 -63.40
C VAL A 7 14.47 35.89 -63.36
N ALA A 8 15.23 35.87 -64.46
CA ALA A 8 14.98 35.56 -65.86
C ALA A 8 16.32 35.42 -66.61
N ARG A 9 16.27 34.60 -67.66
CA ARG A 9 16.98 34.68 -68.96
C ARG A 9 17.87 35.90 -69.25
N ARG A 10 19.05 35.61 -69.81
CA ARG A 10 19.54 36.29 -71.03
C ARG A 10 20.11 35.28 -72.04
N SER A 11 19.59 35.43 -73.26
CA SER A 11 20.11 35.00 -74.57
C SER A 11 21.26 35.94 -74.98
N THR A 12 22.15 35.76 -75.96
CA THR A 12 22.24 35.05 -77.26
C THR A 12 23.69 35.30 -77.78
N PRO A 13 24.06 35.13 -79.08
CA PRO A 13 24.40 33.94 -79.86
C PRO A 13 25.89 33.95 -80.32
N GLY A 14 26.36 32.96 -81.09
CA GLY A 14 27.66 33.13 -81.79
C GLY A 14 28.31 31.90 -82.41
N ARG A 15 27.72 31.43 -83.51
CA ARG A 15 28.30 30.75 -84.69
C ARG A 15 29.85 30.64 -84.75
N ALA A 16 30.39 29.43 -84.95
CA ALA A 16 31.09 29.04 -86.19
C ALA A 16 31.91 27.75 -86.02
N GLN A 17 31.89 26.98 -87.11
CA GLN A 17 32.60 25.74 -87.40
C GLN A 17 34.12 25.85 -87.22
N ARG A 18 34.76 24.77 -86.74
CA ARG A 18 35.91 24.12 -87.42
C ARG A 18 36.48 22.96 -86.62
N GLY A 19 36.81 21.90 -87.34
CA GLY A 19 38.12 21.25 -87.20
C GLY A 19 38.22 20.13 -86.18
N TYR A 20 37.82 18.93 -86.59
CA TYR A 20 38.38 17.70 -86.05
C TYR A 20 39.86 17.59 -86.45
N ARG A 21 40.76 17.59 -85.46
CA ARG A 21 42.15 17.10 -85.58
C ARG A 21 42.48 16.35 -84.29
N PRO A 22 42.77 15.03 -84.35
CA PRO A 22 43.14 14.30 -83.16
C PRO A 22 44.62 14.55 -82.89
N SER A 23 44.95 14.96 -81.67
CA SER A 23 46.31 14.83 -81.14
C SER A 23 46.26 13.86 -79.97
N ALA A 24 46.91 12.72 -80.18
CA ALA A 24 47.07 11.67 -79.20
C ALA A 24 47.80 12.21 -77.98
N GLN A 25 47.10 12.30 -76.84
CA GLN A 25 47.73 12.38 -75.54
C GLN A 25 47.56 11.06 -74.81
N ARG A 26 48.72 10.47 -74.56
CA ARG A 26 48.96 9.21 -73.87
C ARG A 26 48.31 9.20 -72.50
N GLY A 27 47.54 8.15 -72.25
CA GLY A 27 47.80 7.23 -71.14
C GLY A 27 47.76 7.81 -69.72
N TYR A 28 46.56 7.92 -69.17
CA TYR A 28 46.33 7.48 -67.80
C TYR A 28 45.32 6.33 -67.86
N ARG A 29 45.82 5.09 -67.93
CA ARG A 29 44.99 3.91 -67.67
C ARG A 29 44.96 3.77 -66.15
N PRO A 30 43.84 4.00 -65.46
CA PRO A 30 43.73 3.51 -64.10
C PRO A 30 43.92 2.00 -64.22
N SER A 31 44.96 1.46 -63.56
CA SER A 31 45.00 0.05 -63.25
C SER A 31 43.77 -0.20 -62.38
N ALA A 32 42.67 -0.57 -63.03
CA ALA A 32 41.52 -1.14 -62.36
C ALA A 32 42.03 -2.40 -61.70
N GLN A 33 42.45 -2.23 -60.45
CA GLN A 33 42.74 -3.31 -59.54
C GLN A 33 41.43 -4.05 -59.45
N ARG A 34 41.28 -5.08 -60.30
CA ARG A 34 40.16 -6.00 -60.27
C ARG A 34 40.23 -6.65 -58.90
N GLY A 35 39.56 -6.04 -57.93
CA GLY A 35 39.27 -6.66 -56.66
C GLY A 35 38.64 -8.00 -57.03
N LYS A 36 39.28 -9.10 -56.65
CA LYS A 36 38.70 -10.42 -56.83
C LYS A 36 37.37 -10.40 -56.10
N SER A 37 36.27 -10.34 -56.84
CA SER A 37 34.93 -10.51 -56.30
C SER A 37 34.88 -11.94 -55.76
N ARG A 38 35.09 -12.11 -54.45
CA ARG A 38 34.95 -13.40 -53.80
C ARG A 38 33.45 -13.69 -53.74
N ALA A 39 33.00 -14.66 -54.54
CA ALA A 39 31.66 -15.21 -54.40
C ALA A 39 31.59 -16.00 -53.10
N PHE A 40 30.54 -15.78 -52.31
CA PHE A 40 30.30 -16.47 -51.05
C PHE A 40 30.24 -17.98 -51.28
N THR A 41 30.92 -18.74 -50.42
CA THR A 41 30.83 -20.20 -50.46
C THR A 41 29.59 -20.66 -49.70
N LEU A 42 29.04 -21.82 -50.09
CA LEU A 42 27.93 -22.44 -49.36
C LEU A 42 28.29 -22.70 -47.87
N VAL A 43 29.57 -22.99 -47.61
CA VAL A 43 30.10 -23.17 -46.25
C VAL A 43 30.04 -21.88 -45.44
N GLU A 44 30.29 -20.72 -46.04
CA GLU A 44 30.27 -19.42 -45.35
C GLU A 44 28.85 -19.02 -44.92
N VAL A 45 27.87 -19.21 -45.80
CA VAL A 45 26.45 -18.99 -45.46
C VAL A 45 26.00 -19.99 -44.40
N LEU A 46 26.40 -21.26 -44.50
CA LEU A 46 26.09 -22.27 -43.50
C LEU A 46 26.65 -21.92 -42.12
N VAL A 47 27.94 -21.56 -42.04
CA VAL A 47 28.58 -21.14 -40.79
C VAL A 47 27.91 -19.89 -40.24
N THR A 48 27.55 -18.93 -41.09
CA THR A 48 26.84 -17.70 -40.68
C THR A 48 25.47 -18.03 -40.07
N VAL A 49 24.67 -18.89 -40.71
CA VAL A 49 23.35 -19.31 -40.21
C VAL A 49 23.50 -20.07 -38.90
N VAL A 50 24.51 -20.95 -38.77
CA VAL A 50 24.78 -21.68 -37.53
C VAL A 50 25.14 -20.72 -36.40
N ILE A 51 26.04 -19.77 -36.62
CA ILE A 51 26.42 -18.78 -35.60
C ILE A 51 25.23 -17.90 -35.23
N MET A 52 24.46 -17.41 -36.22
CA MET A 52 23.24 -16.63 -35.96
C MET A 52 22.20 -17.42 -35.17
N ALA A 53 22.00 -18.70 -35.50
CA ALA A 53 21.08 -19.57 -34.76
C ALA A 53 21.53 -19.76 -33.30
N VAL A 54 22.83 -19.99 -33.07
CA VAL A 54 23.39 -20.11 -31.71
C VAL A 54 23.20 -18.82 -30.92
N ILE A 55 23.52 -17.66 -31.51
CA ILE A 55 23.33 -16.35 -30.85
C ILE A 55 21.85 -16.10 -30.57
N GLY A 56 20.96 -16.41 -31.52
CA GLY A 56 19.52 -16.27 -31.35
C GLY A 56 18.98 -17.11 -30.19
N LEU A 57 19.41 -18.37 -30.11
CA LEU A 57 19.05 -19.27 -29.00
C LEU A 57 19.61 -18.80 -27.66
N ALA A 58 20.88 -18.38 -27.62
CA ALA A 58 21.49 -17.83 -26.41
C ALA A 58 20.76 -16.56 -25.92
N SER A 59 20.39 -15.67 -26.85
CA SER A 59 19.66 -14.44 -26.51
C SER A 59 18.27 -14.74 -25.98
N ALA A 60 17.55 -15.68 -26.61
CA ALA A 60 16.25 -16.13 -26.12
C ALA A 60 16.35 -16.75 -24.71
N ALA A 61 17.41 -17.53 -24.44
CA ALA A 61 17.65 -18.10 -23.12
C ALA A 61 17.85 -17.02 -22.04
N VAL A 62 18.63 -15.97 -22.34
CA VAL A 62 18.84 -14.83 -21.42
C VAL A 62 17.53 -14.09 -21.14
N ILE A 63 16.74 -13.78 -22.17
CA ILE A 63 15.45 -13.10 -22.01
C ILE A 63 14.51 -13.92 -21.13
N ASN A 64 14.42 -15.23 -21.36
CA ASN A 64 13.61 -16.13 -20.54
C ASN A 64 14.08 -16.17 -19.08
N ALA A 65 15.39 -16.15 -18.83
CA ALA A 65 15.92 -16.09 -17.48
C ALA A 65 15.55 -14.78 -16.77
N ILE A 66 15.64 -13.65 -17.49
CA ILE A 66 15.24 -12.34 -16.97
C ILE A 66 13.75 -12.32 -16.64
N MET A 67 12.88 -12.81 -17.53
CA MET A 67 11.43 -12.84 -17.29
C MET A 67 11.07 -13.66 -16.04
N ARG A 68 11.62 -14.87 -15.91
CA ARG A 68 11.40 -15.72 -14.73
C ARG A 68 11.89 -15.06 -13.43
N THR A 69 13.01 -14.36 -13.49
CA THR A 69 13.54 -13.61 -12.34
C THR A 69 12.63 -12.44 -11.98
N SER A 70 12.08 -11.73 -12.99
CA SER A 70 11.10 -10.66 -12.78
C SER A 70 9.84 -11.19 -12.09
N GLU A 71 9.26 -12.27 -12.60
CA GLU A 71 8.04 -12.88 -12.04
C GLU A 71 8.24 -13.28 -10.56
N GLN A 72 9.35 -13.93 -10.23
CA GLN A 72 9.67 -14.29 -8.84
C GLN A 72 9.87 -13.07 -7.95
N SER A 73 10.51 -12.03 -8.48
CA SER A 73 10.72 -10.77 -7.75
C SER A 73 9.39 -10.05 -7.50
N GLU A 74 8.50 -9.99 -8.50
CA GLU A 74 7.18 -9.37 -8.39
C GLU A 74 6.33 -10.10 -7.33
N GLU A 75 6.34 -11.43 -7.32
CA GLU A 75 5.66 -12.21 -6.30
C GLU A 75 6.21 -11.93 -4.90
N ALA A 76 7.53 -11.88 -4.74
CA ALA A 76 8.16 -11.57 -3.46
C ALA A 76 7.80 -10.16 -2.97
N ILE A 77 7.80 -9.17 -3.86
CA ILE A 77 7.41 -7.79 -3.56
C ILE A 77 5.94 -7.73 -3.13
N ALA A 78 5.03 -8.38 -3.87
CA ALA A 78 3.61 -8.40 -3.53
C ALA A 78 3.35 -8.98 -2.14
N GLN A 79 4.08 -10.04 -1.78
CA GLN A 79 3.92 -10.71 -0.48
C GLN A 79 4.48 -9.85 0.66
N LEU A 80 5.61 -9.17 0.43
CA LEU A 80 6.13 -8.19 1.38
C LEU A 80 5.19 -6.99 1.55
N GLN A 81 4.53 -6.54 0.48
CA GLN A 81 3.53 -5.46 0.55
C GLN A 81 2.31 -5.89 1.39
N LYS A 82 1.82 -7.12 1.24
CA LYS A 82 0.74 -7.66 2.09
C LYS A 82 1.13 -7.63 3.57
N LEU A 83 2.34 -8.09 3.90
CA LEU A 83 2.87 -8.07 5.27
C LEU A 83 2.95 -6.64 5.82
N GLN A 84 3.54 -5.70 5.07
CA GLN A 84 3.66 -4.31 5.48
C GLN A 84 2.30 -3.65 5.69
N TYR A 85 1.34 -3.92 4.79
CA TYR A 85 -0.03 -3.42 4.93
C TYR A 85 -0.70 -3.94 6.21
N ALA A 86 -0.60 -5.25 6.49
CA ALA A 86 -1.14 -5.83 7.71
C ALA A 86 -0.52 -5.18 8.97
N MET A 87 0.80 -4.98 8.97
CA MET A 87 1.52 -4.33 10.08
C MET A 87 1.10 -2.88 10.26
N LEU A 88 0.93 -2.13 9.17
CA LEU A 88 0.49 -0.73 9.21
C LEU A 88 -0.92 -0.60 9.80
N VAL A 89 -1.85 -1.45 9.36
CA VAL A 89 -3.24 -1.44 9.86
C VAL A 89 -3.29 -1.77 11.34
N MET A 90 -2.57 -2.82 11.77
CA MET A 90 -2.46 -3.17 13.19
C MET A 90 -1.86 -2.04 14.01
N GLU A 91 -0.76 -1.45 13.53
CA GLU A 91 -0.10 -0.34 14.23
C GLU A 91 -1.02 0.87 14.40
N GLN A 92 -1.76 1.24 13.35
CA GLN A 92 -2.71 2.35 13.40
C GLN A 92 -3.84 2.09 14.40
N ASP A 93 -4.45 0.90 14.36
CA ASP A 93 -5.52 0.56 15.28
C ASP A 93 -5.04 0.52 16.73
N ILE A 94 -3.91 -0.14 16.99
CA ILE A 94 -3.35 -0.31 18.35
C ILE A 94 -2.93 1.04 18.94
N ARG A 95 -2.30 1.92 18.14
CA ARG A 95 -1.91 3.27 18.60
C ARG A 95 -3.11 4.17 18.91
N GLN A 96 -4.28 3.86 18.37
CA GLN A 96 -5.51 4.65 18.53
C GLN A 96 -6.47 4.03 19.55
N ILE A 97 -6.01 3.10 20.40
CA ILE A 97 -6.80 2.56 21.49
C ILE A 97 -7.28 3.69 22.42
N VAL A 98 -8.56 3.63 22.79
CA VAL A 98 -9.22 4.57 23.70
C VAL A 98 -9.68 3.86 24.97
N PRO A 99 -9.81 4.55 26.12
CA PRO A 99 -10.26 3.97 27.39
C PRO A 99 -11.79 3.80 27.38
N ARG A 100 -12.31 2.98 26.46
CA ARG A 100 -13.73 2.70 26.31
C ARG A 100 -13.99 1.21 26.45
N GLU A 101 -14.95 0.86 27.29
CA GLU A 101 -15.38 -0.54 27.44
C GLU A 101 -15.94 -1.08 26.13
N ASN A 102 -15.50 -2.26 25.73
CA ASN A 102 -16.10 -3.04 24.66
C ASN A 102 -17.22 -3.95 25.20
N VAL A 103 -17.76 -4.82 24.35
CA VAL A 103 -18.81 -5.80 24.70
C VAL A 103 -18.45 -6.76 25.84
N THR A 104 -17.16 -6.90 26.18
CA THR A 104 -16.67 -7.71 27.30
C THR A 104 -16.49 -6.91 28.60
N GLY A 105 -16.81 -5.61 28.59
CA GLY A 105 -16.59 -4.72 29.74
C GLY A 105 -15.11 -4.35 29.97
N ARG A 106 -14.24 -4.58 28.99
CA ARG A 106 -12.79 -4.30 29.07
C ARG A 106 -12.36 -3.27 28.03
N PHE A 107 -11.30 -2.51 28.29
CA PHE A 107 -10.71 -1.57 27.33
C PHE A 107 -9.95 -2.30 26.22
N VAL A 108 -9.14 -3.28 26.62
CA VAL A 108 -8.42 -4.17 25.72
C VAL A 108 -8.36 -5.57 26.33
N PHE A 109 -8.44 -6.61 25.51
CA PHE A 109 -8.29 -8.00 25.95
C PHE A 109 -7.64 -8.86 24.86
N TYR A 110 -7.03 -9.96 25.27
CA TYR A 110 -6.61 -11.02 24.37
C TYR A 110 -6.98 -12.36 25.01
N ASP A 111 -8.04 -12.97 24.52
CA ASP A 111 -8.56 -14.25 25.01
C ASP A 111 -8.87 -15.15 23.82
N ASN A 112 -8.62 -16.46 23.92
CA ASN A 112 -8.92 -17.43 22.86
C ASN A 112 -8.41 -16.98 21.47
N GLU A 113 -7.16 -16.50 21.42
CA GLU A 113 -6.52 -15.99 20.20
C GLU A 113 -7.24 -14.80 19.54
N ARG A 114 -8.07 -14.08 20.31
CA ARG A 114 -8.79 -12.89 19.87
C ARG A 114 -8.36 -11.68 20.67
N LEU A 115 -7.66 -10.76 20.00
CA LEU A 115 -7.38 -9.42 20.53
C LEU A 115 -8.58 -8.51 20.23
N GLY A 116 -9.11 -7.80 21.22
CA GLY A 116 -10.23 -6.87 21.01
C GLY A 116 -10.07 -5.59 21.82
N PHE A 117 -10.45 -4.46 21.22
CA PHE A 117 -10.40 -3.13 21.83
C PHE A 117 -11.29 -2.15 21.06
N VAL A 118 -11.52 -0.97 21.65
CA VAL A 118 -12.13 0.16 20.96
C VAL A 118 -11.04 1.13 20.54
N ARG A 119 -11.10 1.60 19.29
CA ARG A 119 -10.21 2.65 18.78
C ARG A 119 -10.97 3.93 18.46
N GLY A 120 -10.27 5.05 18.54
CA GLY A 120 -10.68 6.30 17.94
C GLY A 120 -10.70 6.16 16.41
N GLY A 121 -11.79 6.62 15.80
CA GLY A 121 -11.97 6.62 14.36
C GLY A 121 -11.32 7.82 13.70
N TRP A 122 -11.74 8.07 12.46
CA TRP A 122 -11.13 9.11 11.66
C TRP A 122 -11.51 10.49 12.21
N PHE A 123 -10.50 11.34 12.37
CA PHE A 123 -10.63 12.79 12.57
C PHE A 123 -11.84 13.32 11.80
N ASN A 124 -12.82 13.91 12.49
CA ASN A 124 -13.92 14.65 11.90
C ASN A 124 -13.55 16.14 11.78
N PRO A 125 -12.78 16.57 10.76
CA PRO A 125 -12.24 17.93 10.67
C PRO A 125 -13.29 19.03 10.63
N GLN A 126 -14.54 18.70 10.27
CA GLN A 126 -15.58 19.70 10.05
C GLN A 126 -16.72 19.63 11.06
N GLY A 127 -16.77 18.63 11.95
CA GLY A 127 -17.78 18.53 13.02
C GLY A 127 -19.24 18.52 12.55
N LEU A 128 -19.50 18.36 11.24
CA LEU A 128 -20.80 18.66 10.62
C LEU A 128 -21.92 17.69 11.03
N PHE A 129 -21.59 16.55 11.65
CA PHE A 129 -22.55 15.58 12.18
C PHE A 129 -22.03 14.93 13.48
N PRO A 130 -22.89 14.75 14.51
CA PRO A 130 -22.57 13.94 15.67
C PRO A 130 -22.57 12.47 15.27
N ARG A 131 -21.41 11.97 14.85
CA ARG A 131 -21.15 10.53 14.72
C ARG A 131 -20.19 10.14 15.82
N SER A 132 -20.47 9.03 16.50
CA SER A 132 -19.49 8.40 17.37
C SER A 132 -18.28 8.07 16.52
N GLU A 133 -17.14 8.69 16.79
CA GLU A 133 -15.88 8.41 16.10
C GLU A 133 -15.34 7.03 16.50
N LEU A 134 -15.91 6.38 17.51
CA LEU A 134 -15.34 5.18 18.09
C LEU A 134 -15.73 3.93 17.30
N GLN A 135 -14.75 3.03 17.13
CA GLN A 135 -14.92 1.78 16.42
C GLN A 135 -14.38 0.61 17.24
N PRO A 136 -15.23 -0.36 17.62
CA PRO A 136 -14.78 -1.64 18.14
C PRO A 136 -14.08 -2.44 17.03
N VAL A 137 -12.90 -2.95 17.34
CA VAL A 137 -12.10 -3.79 16.44
C VAL A 137 -11.66 -5.05 17.16
N ALA A 138 -11.49 -6.13 16.38
CA ALA A 138 -10.91 -7.36 16.86
C ALA A 138 -9.98 -7.99 15.82
N TYR A 139 -8.95 -8.67 16.29
CA TYR A 139 -8.01 -9.44 15.50
C TYR A 139 -8.05 -10.89 15.96
N LEU A 140 -8.17 -11.82 15.03
CA LEU A 140 -8.16 -13.25 15.31
C LEU A 140 -7.60 -14.06 14.15
N LEU A 141 -7.25 -15.31 14.44
CA LEU A 141 -6.87 -16.27 13.43
C LEU A 141 -8.11 -17.05 12.94
N ARG A 142 -8.32 -17.10 11.62
CA ARG A 142 -9.38 -17.91 10.99
C ARG A 142 -8.85 -18.57 9.73
N ASP A 143 -8.96 -19.89 9.65
CA ASP A 143 -8.55 -20.70 8.48
C ASP A 143 -7.10 -20.42 8.01
N GLY A 144 -6.18 -20.21 8.95
CA GLY A 144 -4.77 -19.89 8.65
C GLY A 144 -4.53 -18.45 8.15
N ASN A 145 -5.49 -17.55 8.40
CA ASN A 145 -5.39 -16.14 8.01
C ASN A 145 -5.58 -15.24 9.24
N LEU A 146 -4.76 -14.20 9.34
CA LEU A 146 -5.00 -13.12 10.28
C LEU A 146 -6.13 -12.24 9.75
N VAL A 147 -7.18 -12.13 10.54
CA VAL A 147 -8.41 -11.45 10.18
C VAL A 147 -8.64 -10.28 11.13
N ARG A 148 -9.04 -9.14 10.56
CA ARG A 148 -9.55 -7.97 11.27
C ARG A 148 -11.07 -7.92 11.15
N GLU A 149 -11.73 -7.94 12.29
CA GLU A 149 -13.16 -7.67 12.44
C GLU A 149 -13.36 -6.24 12.95
N HIS A 150 -14.36 -5.55 12.44
CA HIS A 150 -14.74 -4.23 12.95
C HIS A 150 -16.24 -3.98 12.82
N PHE A 151 -16.74 -3.06 13.64
CA PHE A 151 -18.13 -2.63 13.63
C PHE A 151 -18.24 -1.16 13.22
N TYR A 152 -19.39 -0.75 12.68
CA TYR A 152 -19.62 0.65 12.30
C TYR A 152 -19.99 1.53 13.50
N PHE A 153 -20.50 0.94 14.58
CA PHE A 153 -20.97 1.64 15.78
C PHE A 153 -20.41 0.96 17.02
N VAL A 154 -20.25 1.72 18.11
CA VAL A 154 -19.80 1.19 19.42
C VAL A 154 -20.88 0.39 20.11
N ASP A 155 -22.14 0.78 19.96
CA ASP A 155 -23.29 0.14 20.58
C ASP A 155 -23.70 -1.11 19.79
N VAL A 156 -22.78 -2.08 19.76
CA VAL A 156 -23.01 -3.40 19.20
C VAL A 156 -23.80 -4.24 20.19
N THR A 157 -24.95 -4.74 19.75
CA THR A 157 -25.64 -5.85 20.42
C THR A 157 -25.00 -7.17 20.00
N SER A 158 -25.18 -8.23 20.79
CA SER A 158 -24.67 -9.58 20.49
C SER A 158 -25.13 -10.14 19.14
N ALA A 159 -26.14 -9.54 18.51
CA ALA A 159 -26.70 -9.91 17.21
C ALA A 159 -26.08 -9.15 16.01
N SER A 160 -25.17 -8.20 16.22
CA SER A 160 -24.55 -7.45 15.13
C SER A 160 -23.41 -8.26 14.50
N GLU A 161 -23.41 -8.41 13.16
CA GLU A 161 -22.33 -9.08 12.44
C GLU A 161 -21.16 -8.12 12.16
N PRO A 162 -19.90 -8.51 12.46
CA PRO A 162 -18.74 -7.69 12.16
C PRO A 162 -18.40 -7.67 10.67
N GLN A 163 -17.90 -6.53 10.21
CA GLN A 163 -17.24 -6.45 8.92
C GLN A 163 -15.86 -7.12 9.02
N THR A 164 -15.67 -8.14 8.20
CA THR A 164 -14.49 -9.02 8.25
C THR A 164 -13.55 -8.70 7.10
N ARG A 165 -12.25 -8.55 7.38
CA ARG A 165 -11.20 -8.35 6.38
C ARG A 165 -10.00 -9.24 6.67
N VAL A 166 -9.57 -10.01 5.69
CA VAL A 166 -8.30 -10.73 5.73
C VAL A 166 -7.15 -9.73 5.58
N LEU A 167 -6.22 -9.73 6.53
CA LEU A 167 -5.04 -8.85 6.50
C LEU A 167 -3.80 -9.57 6.00
N LEU A 168 -3.59 -10.79 6.47
CA LEU A 168 -2.41 -11.59 6.11
C LEU A 168 -2.79 -13.07 6.02
N GLU A 169 -2.43 -13.68 4.90
CA GLU A 169 -2.60 -15.12 4.66
C GLU A 169 -1.40 -15.91 5.19
N GLY A 170 -1.59 -17.19 5.49
CA GLY A 170 -0.48 -18.08 5.88
C GLY A 170 0.08 -17.80 7.27
N VAL A 171 -0.80 -17.42 8.20
CA VAL A 171 -0.50 -17.24 9.62
C VAL A 171 -0.90 -18.51 10.35
N GLU A 172 0.02 -19.06 11.13
CA GLU A 172 -0.15 -20.33 11.87
C GLU A 172 -0.37 -20.10 13.36
N GLY A 173 0.02 -18.93 13.87
CA GLY A 173 -0.14 -18.58 15.27
C GLY A 173 -0.18 -17.07 15.45
N PHE A 174 -0.98 -16.63 16.42
CA PHE A 174 -1.15 -15.23 16.77
C PHE A 174 -1.25 -15.12 18.29
N SER A 175 -0.30 -14.42 18.92
CA SER A 175 -0.31 -14.19 20.37
C SER A 175 -0.02 -12.75 20.73
N VAL A 176 -0.57 -12.33 21.87
CA VAL A 176 -0.41 -10.97 22.38
C VAL A 176 -0.02 -11.05 23.85
N ARG A 177 0.94 -10.20 24.23
CA ARG A 177 1.37 -10.01 25.61
C ARG A 177 1.29 -8.53 25.94
N PHE A 178 0.63 -8.21 27.05
CA PHE A 178 0.51 -6.84 27.52
C PHE A 178 1.67 -6.51 28.46
N LEU A 179 2.22 -5.30 28.31
CA LEU A 179 3.38 -4.83 29.07
C LEU A 179 2.97 -3.62 29.89
N ALA A 180 3.25 -3.68 31.19
CA ALA A 180 3.17 -2.52 32.06
C ALA A 180 4.55 -1.85 32.14
N ARG A 181 4.58 -0.52 32.17
CA ARG A 181 5.76 0.25 32.55
C ARG A 181 5.82 0.24 34.07
N GLU A 182 7.00 -0.01 34.62
CA GLU A 182 7.32 0.35 35.99
C GLU A 182 7.15 1.86 36.14
N ARG A 183 5.95 2.30 36.56
CA ARG A 183 5.71 3.69 36.95
C ARG A 183 6.59 3.89 38.17
N GLY A 184 7.58 4.79 38.05
CA GLY A 184 8.69 4.94 39.01
C GLY A 184 8.21 4.79 40.44
N ALA A 185 8.86 3.88 41.18
CA ALA A 185 8.48 3.48 42.52
C ALA A 185 8.13 4.68 43.41
N ASP A 186 6.84 4.89 43.65
CA ASP A 186 6.42 5.45 44.93
C ASP A 186 6.91 4.44 46.00
N PRO A 187 7.71 4.84 47.00
CA PRO A 187 8.27 3.94 48.00
C PRO A 187 7.22 3.46 49.03
N GLY A 188 6.05 3.06 48.54
CA GLY A 188 4.90 2.58 49.32
C GLY A 188 3.75 2.00 48.49
N ALA A 189 3.79 2.04 47.16
CA ALA A 189 2.77 1.37 46.33
C ALA A 189 3.10 -0.13 46.22
N GLU A 190 2.21 -0.99 46.72
CA GLU A 190 2.38 -2.44 46.67
C GLU A 190 2.58 -2.91 45.22
N ARG A 191 3.61 -3.72 45.01
CA ARG A 191 3.97 -4.34 43.72
C ARG A 191 2.76 -5.11 43.17
N GLY A 192 2.11 -4.57 42.15
CA GLY A 192 1.40 -5.41 41.19
C GLY A 192 2.44 -6.09 40.31
N ALA A 193 2.58 -7.41 40.38
CA ALA A 193 3.41 -8.16 39.44
C ALA A 193 2.99 -7.80 38.01
N ASP A 194 3.94 -7.79 37.07
CA ASP A 194 3.60 -7.84 35.64
C ASP A 194 2.51 -8.90 35.46
N PRO A 195 1.40 -8.60 34.76
CA PRO A 195 0.41 -9.62 34.48
C PRO A 195 1.16 -10.80 33.84
N GLY A 196 1.09 -11.97 34.48
CA GLY A 196 1.69 -13.17 33.93
C GLY A 196 1.19 -13.41 32.50
N PRO A 197 1.85 -14.24 31.69
CA PRO A 197 1.42 -14.50 30.31
C PRO A 197 -0.08 -14.90 30.17
N ASP A 198 -0.68 -15.39 31.26
CA ASP A 198 -2.08 -15.83 31.32
C ASP A 198 -3.04 -14.82 31.99
N GLN A 199 -2.55 -13.65 32.45
CA GLN A 199 -3.35 -12.61 33.07
C GLN A 199 -3.37 -11.39 32.16
N GLY A 200 -4.52 -11.09 31.54
CA GLY A 200 -4.71 -9.85 30.79
C GLY A 200 -4.63 -8.60 31.69
N PRO A 201 -4.54 -7.39 31.11
CA PRO A 201 -4.58 -6.16 31.88
C PRO A 201 -5.88 -6.07 32.68
N PRO A 202 -5.90 -5.30 33.79
CA PRO A 202 -7.14 -4.98 34.47
C PRO A 202 -8.19 -4.44 33.48
N PRO A 203 -9.49 -4.78 33.65
CA PRO A 203 -10.54 -4.44 32.69
C PRO A 203 -10.55 -2.99 32.20
N THR A 204 -10.24 -2.04 33.09
CA THR A 204 -10.34 -0.60 32.86
C THR A 204 -8.97 0.08 32.81
N VAL A 205 -7.91 -0.65 32.40
CA VAL A 205 -6.56 -0.09 32.23
C VAL A 205 -6.06 -0.37 30.82
N ILE A 206 -5.58 0.67 30.14
CA ILE A 206 -4.79 0.51 28.92
C ILE A 206 -3.34 0.23 29.35
N PRO A 207 -2.74 -0.89 28.90
CA PRO A 207 -1.34 -1.19 29.20
C PRO A 207 -0.41 -0.17 28.53
N ASP A 208 0.82 -0.04 29.01
CA ASP A 208 1.79 0.91 28.44
C ASP A 208 2.34 0.43 27.09
N ALA A 209 2.40 -0.88 26.87
CA ALA A 209 2.75 -1.46 25.59
C ALA A 209 2.08 -2.81 25.33
N LEU A 210 2.05 -3.19 24.06
CA LEU A 210 1.51 -4.45 23.56
C LEU A 210 2.56 -5.12 22.67
N GLU A 211 2.99 -6.32 23.06
CA GLU A 211 3.82 -7.19 22.25
C GLU A 211 2.93 -8.17 21.46
N LEU A 212 3.08 -8.19 20.16
CA LEU A 212 2.35 -9.03 19.22
C LEU A 212 3.34 -9.99 18.55
N ARG A 213 3.01 -11.28 18.55
CA ARG A 213 3.79 -12.31 17.86
C ARG A 213 2.94 -13.04 16.84
N LEU A 214 3.44 -13.13 15.62
CA LEU A 214 2.83 -13.88 14.51
C LEU A 214 3.77 -14.99 14.07
N GLN A 215 3.27 -16.21 14.01
CA GLN A 215 3.94 -17.31 13.32
C GLN A 215 3.43 -17.35 11.89
N THR A 216 4.31 -17.19 10.92
CA THR A 216 3.94 -17.17 9.49
C THR A 216 4.69 -18.23 8.72
N LYS A 217 4.02 -18.83 7.73
CA LYS A 217 4.60 -19.88 6.87
C LYS A 217 5.84 -19.41 6.11
N ARG A 218 5.83 -18.14 5.65
CA ARG A 218 6.86 -17.59 4.76
C ARG A 218 8.01 -16.92 5.51
N TRP A 219 7.71 -16.20 6.59
CA TRP A 219 8.68 -15.34 7.28
C TRP A 219 9.07 -15.85 8.67
N GLY A 220 8.47 -16.96 9.13
CA GLY A 220 8.68 -17.47 10.47
C GLY A 220 8.00 -16.59 11.53
N GLU A 221 8.64 -16.49 12.69
CA GLU A 221 8.16 -15.68 13.81
C GLU A 221 8.43 -14.18 13.58
N ILE A 222 7.39 -13.37 13.66
CA ILE A 222 7.48 -11.92 13.62
C ILE A 222 6.97 -11.36 14.94
N THR A 223 7.85 -10.66 15.66
CA THR A 223 7.50 -9.99 16.92
C THR A 223 7.50 -8.46 16.73
N ARG A 224 6.44 -7.80 17.22
CA ARG A 224 6.28 -6.34 17.21
C ARG A 224 5.87 -5.86 18.59
N VAL A 225 6.45 -4.75 19.03
CA VAL A 225 6.07 -4.08 20.28
C VAL A 225 5.52 -2.70 19.94
N PHE A 226 4.32 -2.41 20.42
CA PHE A 226 3.62 -1.15 20.22
C PHE A 226 3.53 -0.42 21.55
N LEU A 227 3.96 0.84 21.59
CA LEU A 227 3.74 1.72 22.74
C LEU A 227 2.33 2.29 22.66
N LEU A 228 1.65 2.32 23.80
CA LEU A 228 0.30 2.85 23.97
C LEU A 228 0.36 4.10 24.83
N ASN A 229 -0.38 5.15 24.46
CA ASN A 229 -0.33 6.43 25.17
C ASN A 229 -1.25 6.49 26.40
N GLY A 230 -1.53 5.36 27.07
CA GLY A 230 -2.41 5.30 28.24
C GLY A 230 -3.88 5.71 28.00
N GLY A 231 -4.25 6.07 26.77
CA GLY A 231 -5.62 6.43 26.39
C GLY A 231 -6.05 7.85 26.74
N ASP A 232 -5.22 8.88 26.58
CA ASP A 232 -5.56 10.30 26.83
C ASP A 232 -6.72 10.88 25.96
N TYR A 233 -7.54 10.04 25.33
CA TYR A 233 -8.71 10.44 24.56
C TYR A 233 -9.88 10.76 25.51
N ALA A 234 -10.22 12.05 25.62
CA ALA A 234 -11.46 12.50 26.26
C ALA A 234 -12.55 12.67 25.19
N GLU A 235 -13.66 11.94 25.32
CA GLU A 235 -14.85 12.15 24.50
C GLU A 235 -15.43 13.54 24.82
N ALA A 236 -15.61 14.38 23.80
CA ALA A 236 -16.30 15.65 23.99
C ALA A 236 -17.76 15.36 24.41
N PRO A 237 -18.31 16.05 25.43
CA PRO A 237 -19.68 15.81 25.87
C PRO A 237 -20.64 15.87 24.69
N ALA A 238 -21.49 14.85 24.54
CA ALA A 238 -22.58 14.89 23.58
C ALA A 238 -23.46 16.11 23.90
N GLU A 239 -23.44 17.11 23.03
CA GLU A 239 -24.27 18.30 23.19
C GLU A 239 -25.73 17.86 23.18
N ALA A 240 -26.41 18.05 24.31
CA ALA A 240 -27.81 17.67 24.46
C ALA A 240 -28.61 18.36 23.34
N PRO A 241 -29.59 17.68 22.71
CA PRO A 241 -30.41 18.32 21.70
C PRO A 241 -31.06 19.56 22.33
N ALA A 242 -30.82 20.72 21.71
CA ALA A 242 -31.40 21.98 22.13
C ALA A 242 -32.91 21.78 22.28
N GLU A 243 -33.41 21.91 23.51
CA GLU A 243 -34.84 21.88 23.77
C GLU A 243 -35.45 23.01 22.96
N SER A 244 -36.15 22.66 21.88
CA SER A 244 -36.96 23.58 21.13
C SER A 244 -38.10 24.03 22.04
N SER A 245 -37.92 25.17 22.70
CA SER A 245 -38.97 25.90 23.39
C SER A 245 -40.13 26.11 22.41
N THR A 246 -41.12 25.24 22.51
CA THR A 246 -42.35 25.35 21.74
C THR A 246 -43.21 26.34 22.51
N ASP A 247 -43.05 27.62 22.15
CA ASP A 247 -43.86 28.70 22.69
C ASP A 247 -45.27 28.54 22.09
N ALA A 248 -46.16 27.89 22.84
CA ALA A 248 -47.56 27.76 22.48
C ALA A 248 -48.28 29.07 22.85
N PRO A 249 -49.07 29.68 21.93
CA PRO A 249 -49.84 30.86 22.28
C PRO A 249 -50.97 30.47 23.24
N SER A 250 -51.00 31.10 24.41
CA SER A 250 -52.07 30.98 25.39
C SER A 250 -53.36 31.60 24.85
N ASP A 251 -54.36 30.77 24.58
CA ASP A 251 -55.71 31.19 24.23
C ASP A 251 -56.46 31.60 25.52
N GLY A 252 -56.69 32.90 25.69
CA GLY A 252 -57.29 33.49 26.89
C GLY A 252 -58.83 33.45 26.85
N GLY A 253 -59.40 32.34 27.31
CA GLY A 253 -60.84 32.22 27.59
C GLY A 253 -61.24 33.05 28.82
N SER A 254 -61.94 34.15 28.60
CA SER A 254 -62.62 34.93 29.63
C SER A 254 -63.92 34.23 30.04
N ASN A 255 -64.02 33.80 31.30
CA ASN A 255 -65.28 33.41 31.92
C ASN A 255 -65.43 34.16 33.26
N GLY A 256 -66.20 35.24 33.21
CA GLY A 256 -66.63 36.01 34.38
C GLY A 256 -67.83 35.36 35.04
N GLN A 257 -67.63 34.99 36.31
CA GLN A 257 -68.64 34.52 37.25
C GLN A 257 -69.35 35.73 37.91
N PRO A 258 -70.43 35.55 38.69
CA PRO A 258 -70.50 34.70 39.89
C PRO A 258 -71.53 33.57 39.87
#